data_AF-A0A944S633-F1
#
_entry.id   AF-A0A944S633-F1
#
_cell.length_a   1.000
_cell.length_b   1.000
_cell.length_c   1.000
_cell.angle_alpha   90.00
_cell.angle_beta   90.00
_cell.angle_gamma   90.00
#
_symmetry.space_group_name_H-M   'P 1'
#
loop_
_entity.id
_entity.type
_entity.pdbx_description
1 polymer ?
#
loop_
_entity_poly.entity_id
_entity_poly.type
_entity_poly.pdbx_seq_one_letter_code
_entity_poly.pdbx_strand_id
1 'polypeptide(L)'
;MLYTVGSRLSYLETFRKMAGVAGGEHSKSEGGLVVRSIGEARRLARERFSGEDMGIFGLQAVWDDDTRAVTGGWWHVITRSVPILMLSPDGEPIQWPRGSEEPPDVCRV
;
A
#
# COMPACT_ATOMS: atom_id res chain seq x y z
N MET A 1 -2.15 -10.53 -5.27
CA MET A 1 -2.32 -9.29 -4.49
C MET A 1 -1.06 -9.09 -3.68
N LEU A 2 -0.49 -7.89 -3.75
CA LEU A 2 0.63 -7.48 -2.90
C LEU A 2 0.10 -6.60 -1.78
N TYR A 3 0.80 -6.57 -0.65
CA TYR A 3 0.48 -5.68 0.46
C TYR A 3 1.63 -4.70 0.66
N THR A 4 1.32 -3.44 0.90
CA THR A 4 2.31 -2.39 1.16
C THR A 4 1.86 -1.50 2.32
N VAL A 5 2.83 -0.85 2.96
CA VAL A 5 2.60 0.06 4.08
C VAL A 5 3.00 1.46 3.62
N GLY A 6 2.09 2.42 3.75
CA GLY A 6 2.32 3.79 3.32
C GLY A 6 1.63 4.79 4.23
N SER A 7 2.08 6.06 4.18
CA SER A 7 1.39 7.15 4.86
C SER A 7 -0.05 7.24 4.34
N ARG A 8 -1.03 7.25 5.25
CA ARG A 8 -2.45 7.39 4.89
C ARG A 8 -2.68 8.63 4.04
N LEU A 9 -2.13 9.77 4.45
CA LEU A 9 -2.28 11.03 3.73
C LEU A 9 -1.64 10.99 2.33
N SER A 10 -0.39 10.53 2.21
CA SER A 10 0.26 10.44 0.90
C SER A 10 -0.43 9.45 -0.03
N TYR A 11 -0.91 8.32 0.50
CA TYR A 11 -1.63 7.34 -0.30
C TYR A 11 -3.01 7.84 -0.72
N LEU A 12 -3.68 8.67 0.08
CA LEU A 12 -4.92 9.34 -0.32
C LEU A 12 -4.72 10.28 -1.49
N GLU A 13 -3.72 11.15 -1.40
CA GLU A 13 -3.41 12.05 -2.50
C GLU A 13 -3.08 11.28 -3.77
N THR A 14 -2.34 10.18 -3.61
CA THR A 14 -1.94 9.28 -4.69
C THR A 14 -3.15 8.55 -5.29
N PHE A 15 -4.06 8.05 -4.44
CA PHE A 15 -5.32 7.43 -4.86
C PHE A 15 -6.20 8.42 -5.63
N ARG A 16 -6.27 9.69 -5.19
CA ARG A 16 -6.99 10.76 -5.90
C ARG A 16 -6.34 11.09 -7.24
N LYS A 17 -5.03 11.35 -7.25
CA LYS A 17 -4.26 11.75 -8.44
C LYS A 17 -4.25 10.67 -9.51
N MET A 18 -4.20 9.40 -9.12
CA MET A 18 -4.11 8.26 -10.03
C MET A 18 -5.43 7.49 -10.19
N ALA A 19 -6.56 8.05 -9.72
CA ALA A 19 -7.88 7.42 -9.76
C ALA A 19 -7.90 5.97 -9.20
N GLY A 20 -7.09 5.70 -8.18
CA GLY A 20 -6.98 4.40 -7.54
C GLY A 20 -6.17 3.36 -8.31
N VAL A 21 -5.29 3.78 -9.22
CA VAL A 21 -4.46 2.88 -10.04
C VAL A 21 -2.98 3.17 -9.81
N ALA A 22 -2.19 2.18 -9.40
CA ALA A 22 -0.74 2.25 -9.32
C ALA A 22 -0.08 1.89 -10.66
N GLY A 23 1.05 2.52 -10.96
CA GLY A 23 1.92 2.21 -12.09
C GLY A 23 3.31 2.82 -11.91
N GLY A 24 4.30 2.26 -12.60
CA GLY A 24 5.69 2.72 -12.58
C GLY A 24 6.59 1.95 -11.61
N GLU A 25 7.90 2.16 -11.75
CA GLU A 25 8.90 1.64 -10.82
C GLU A 25 9.10 2.62 -9.66
N HIS A 26 8.64 2.26 -8.45
CA HIS A 26 8.96 3.04 -7.25
C HIS A 26 10.25 2.51 -6.62
N SER A 27 11.37 3.17 -6.97
CA SER A 27 12.71 2.80 -6.50
C SER A 27 13.32 3.79 -5.50
N LYS A 28 12.51 4.66 -4.88
CA LYS A 28 13.01 5.88 -4.24
C LYS A 28 12.72 6.04 -2.74
N SER A 29 11.95 5.16 -2.10
CA SER A 29 11.72 5.22 -0.64
C SER A 29 11.21 3.89 -0.06
N GLU A 30 11.35 3.70 1.27
CA GLU A 30 10.87 2.51 1.99
C GLU A 30 9.36 2.26 1.86
N GLY A 31 8.58 3.28 1.51
CA GLY A 31 7.13 3.16 1.21
C GLY A 31 6.80 2.35 -0.04
N GLY A 32 7.80 1.89 -0.81
CA GLY A 32 7.63 0.95 -1.93
C GLY A 32 7.78 -0.53 -1.53
N LEU A 33 8.05 -0.83 -0.25
CA LEU A 33 8.17 -2.20 0.24
C LEU A 33 6.84 -2.94 0.12
N VAL A 34 6.91 -4.17 -0.38
CA VAL A 34 5.79 -5.09 -0.49
C VAL A 34 6.04 -6.39 0.22
N VAL A 35 4.96 -6.99 0.72
CA VAL A 35 4.92 -8.28 1.40
C VAL A 35 3.78 -9.13 0.88
N ARG A 36 3.85 -10.45 1.13
CA ARG A 36 2.93 -11.43 0.54
C ARG A 36 1.63 -11.57 1.31
N SER A 37 1.59 -11.09 2.56
CA SER A 37 0.43 -11.25 3.43
C SER A 37 0.12 -10.01 4.26
N ILE A 38 -1.16 -9.88 4.64
CA ILE A 38 -1.60 -8.86 5.60
C ILE A 38 -0.89 -8.98 6.95
N GLY A 39 -0.57 -10.20 7.39
CA GLY A 39 0.14 -10.45 8.64
C GLY A 39 1.56 -9.87 8.62
N GLU A 40 2.27 -10.04 7.50
CA GLU A 40 3.58 -9.41 7.30
C GLU A 40 3.46 -7.89 7.20
N ALA A 41 2.42 -7.35 6.56
CA ALA A 41 2.23 -5.91 6.43
C ALA A 41 2.00 -5.26 7.80
N ARG A 42 1.19 -5.88 8.66
CA ARG A 42 1.01 -5.45 10.05
C ARG A 42 2.31 -5.49 10.84
N ARG A 43 3.09 -6.56 10.67
CA ARG A 43 4.39 -6.70 11.33
C ARG A 43 5.34 -5.59 10.87
N LEU A 44 5.42 -5.34 9.57
CA LEU A 44 6.21 -4.28 8.96
C LEU A 44 5.80 -2.90 9.48
N ALA A 45 4.49 -2.61 9.54
CA ALA A 45 3.95 -1.37 10.08
C ALA A 45 4.41 -1.12 11.51
N ARG A 46 4.27 -2.12 12.39
CA ARG A 46 4.69 -2.02 13.79
C ARG A 46 6.20 -1.92 13.97
N GLU A 47 6.98 -2.69 13.20
CA GLU A 47 8.43 -2.75 13.35
C GLU A 47 9.14 -1.52 12.80
N ARG A 48 8.65 -0.95 11.69
CA ARG A 48 9.36 0.12 10.97
C ARG A 48 8.72 1.50 11.06
N PHE A 49 7.42 1.58 11.34
CA PHE A 49 6.67 2.84 11.28
C PHE A 49 5.87 3.10 12.55
N SER A 50 6.36 2.61 13.69
CA SER A 50 5.72 2.80 15.00
C SER A 50 5.56 4.30 15.30
N GLY A 51 4.31 4.74 15.46
CA GLY A 51 3.99 6.13 15.83
C GLY A 51 3.71 7.05 14.64
N GLU A 52 3.78 6.54 13.40
CA GLU A 52 3.42 7.26 12.19
C GLU A 52 1.96 7.01 11.78
N ASP A 53 1.34 7.93 11.04
CA ASP A 53 -0.02 7.76 10.50
C ASP A 53 0.01 6.90 9.22
N MET A 54 0.17 5.59 9.43
CA MET A 54 0.31 4.59 8.37
C MET A 54 -0.99 3.81 8.13
N GLY A 55 -1.10 3.28 6.91
CA GLY A 55 -2.14 2.35 6.50
C GLY A 55 -1.56 1.20 5.70
N ILE A 56 -2.31 0.09 5.63
CA ILE A 56 -2.00 -1.03 4.75
C ILE A 56 -2.84 -0.92 3.49
N PHE A 57 -2.19 -1.14 2.35
CA PHE A 57 -2.81 -1.10 1.04
C PHE A 57 -2.60 -2.41 0.31
N GLY A 58 -3.63 -2.83 -0.41
CA GLY A 58 -3.57 -3.94 -1.36
C GLY A 58 -3.29 -3.41 -2.75
N LEU A 59 -2.43 -4.08 -3.50
CA LEU A 59 -2.19 -3.83 -4.92
C LEU A 59 -2.64 -5.08 -5.68
N GLN A 60 -3.52 -4.92 -6.66
CA GLN A 60 -3.98 -6.00 -7.55
C GLN A 60 -2.89 -6.40 -8.57
N ALA A 61 -1.74 -6.77 -8.03
CA ALA A 61 -0.51 -7.14 -8.70
C ALA A 61 -0.15 -8.60 -8.39
N VAL A 62 0.71 -9.15 -9.24
CA VAL A 62 1.24 -10.52 -9.20
C VAL A 62 2.65 -10.46 -8.66
N TRP A 63 2.99 -11.28 -7.66
CA TRP A 63 4.29 -11.17 -7.00
C TRP A 63 5.47 -11.33 -7.94
N ASP A 64 5.47 -12.39 -8.74
CA ASP A 64 6.64 -12.72 -9.56
C ASP A 64 6.83 -11.74 -10.75
N ASP A 65 5.75 -11.07 -11.17
CA ASP A 65 5.77 -10.13 -12.30
C ASP A 65 5.97 -8.67 -11.86
N ASP A 66 5.36 -8.29 -10.73
CA ASP A 66 5.23 -6.91 -10.28
C ASP A 66 6.12 -6.61 -9.06
N THR A 67 7.13 -7.44 -8.77
CA THR A 67 8.08 -7.18 -7.67
C THR A 67 9.54 -7.39 -8.08
N ARG A 68 10.44 -6.75 -7.34
CA ARG A 68 11.89 -6.92 -7.47
C ARG A 68 12.52 -7.02 -6.09
N ALA A 69 13.39 -8.01 -5.90
CA ALA A 69 14.16 -8.14 -4.68
C ALA A 69 15.13 -6.96 -4.54
N VAL A 70 15.24 -6.43 -3.34
CA VAL A 70 16.18 -5.36 -2.98
C VAL A 70 16.82 -5.66 -1.63
N THR A 71 17.86 -4.92 -1.29
CA THR A 71 18.45 -5.00 0.05
C THR A 71 17.38 -4.66 1.10
N GLY A 72 17.08 -5.60 1.99
CA GLY A 72 16.13 -5.40 3.09
C GLY A 72 14.65 -5.65 2.75
N GLY A 73 14.32 -6.19 1.57
CA GLY A 73 12.97 -6.63 1.24
C GLY A 73 12.67 -6.75 -0.26
N TRP A 74 11.44 -6.42 -0.63
CA TRP A 74 10.94 -6.47 -2.01
C TRP A 74 10.25 -5.16 -2.33
N TRP A 75 10.53 -4.59 -3.50
CA TRP A 75 9.82 -3.42 -4.00
C TRP A 75 8.79 -3.83 -5.04
N HIS A 76 7.66 -3.12 -5.08
CA HIS A 76 6.76 -3.22 -6.23
C HIS A 76 7.37 -2.56 -7.48
N VAL A 77 7.29 -3.26 -8.61
CA VAL A 77 7.74 -2.84 -9.92
C VAL A 77 6.57 -3.04 -10.86
N ILE A 78 5.64 -2.09 -10.85
CA ILE A 78 4.34 -2.24 -11.49
C ILE A 78 4.44 -1.70 -12.92
N THR A 79 4.62 -2.60 -13.88
CA THR A 79 4.80 -2.24 -15.31
C THR A 79 3.48 -1.96 -16.04
N ARG A 80 2.35 -2.36 -15.45
CA ARG A 80 0.99 -2.13 -15.94
C ARG A 80 0.14 -1.46 -14.88
N SER A 81 -0.83 -0.66 -15.27
CA SER A 81 -1.82 -0.09 -14.35
C SER A 81 -2.52 -1.18 -13.51
N VAL A 82 -2.38 -1.14 -12.18
CA VAL A 82 -3.07 -2.04 -11.25
C VAL A 82 -3.91 -1.27 -10.24
N PRO A 83 -5.13 -1.75 -9.91
CA PRO A 83 -5.92 -1.16 -8.85
C PRO A 83 -5.21 -1.18 -7.48
N ILE A 84 -5.35 -0.07 -6.76
CA ILE A 84 -5.01 0.07 -5.35
C ILE A 84 -6.28 -0.15 -4.54
N LEU A 85 -6.18 -0.95 -3.48
CA LEU A 85 -7.23 -1.18 -2.50
C LEU A 85 -6.76 -0.64 -1.15
N MET A 86 -7.62 0.13 -0.49
CA MET A 86 -7.43 0.46 0.91
C MET A 86 -7.93 -0.69 1.76
N LEU A 87 -7.15 -1.12 2.74
CA LEU A 87 -7.48 -2.28 3.57
C LEU A 87 -7.67 -1.85 5.03
N SER A 88 -8.58 -2.53 5.73
CA SER A 88 -8.62 -2.48 7.19
C SER A 88 -7.38 -3.15 7.78
N PRO A 89 -7.08 -2.94 9.08
CA PRO A 89 -6.04 -3.69 9.79
C PRO A 89 -6.17 -5.20 9.64
N ASP A 90 -7.38 -5.71 9.47
CA ASP A 90 -7.64 -7.15 9.30
C ASP A 90 -7.43 -7.64 7.86
N GLY A 91 -7.29 -6.72 6.90
CA GLY A 91 -7.05 -7.02 5.48
C GLY A 91 -8.29 -6.96 4.61
N GLU A 92 -9.42 -6.52 5.16
CA GLU A 92 -10.67 -6.39 4.41
C GLU A 92 -10.65 -5.12 3.56
N PRO A 93 -11.09 -5.17 2.29
CA PRO A 93 -11.16 -3.99 1.45
C PRO A 93 -12.18 -2.99 1.99
N ILE A 94 -11.75 -1.74 2.11
CA ILE A 94 -12.61 -0.65 2.56
C ILE A 94 -13.16 0.06 1.34
N GLN A 95 -14.49 0.12 1.23
CA GLN A 95 -15.13 0.96 0.24
C GLN A 95 -14.98 2.42 0.65
N TRP A 96 -14.25 3.17 -0.16
CA TRP A 96 -14.14 4.60 0.02
C TRP A 96 -15.39 5.31 -0.51
N PRO A 97 -16.06 6.17 0.27
CA PRO A 97 -17.12 7.03 -0.24
C PRO A 97 -16.54 7.97 -1.29
N ARG A 98 -16.89 7.77 -2.58
CA ARG A 98 -16.47 8.68 -3.65
C ARG A 98 -16.75 10.13 -3.23
N GLY A 99 -15.71 10.96 -3.18
CA GLY A 99 -15.82 12.38 -2.80
C GLY A 99 -15.43 12.73 -1.35
N SER A 100 -15.09 11.76 -0.48
CA SER A 100 -14.60 12.10 0.87
C SER A 100 -13.21 12.75 0.86
N GLU A 101 -13.08 13.85 1.60
CA GLU A 101 -11.83 14.62 1.76
C GLU A 101 -10.89 14.04 2.84
N GLU A 102 -11.36 13.13 3.69
CA GLU A 102 -10.62 12.64 4.87
C GLU A 102 -10.36 11.11 4.86
N PRO A 103 -9.17 10.64 5.30
CA PRO A 103 -8.85 9.21 5.51
C PRO A 103 -9.81 8.54 6.50
N PRO A 104 -10.28 7.32 6.26
CA PRO A 104 -11.20 6.63 7.12
C PRO A 104 -10.38 6.14 8.31
N ASP A 105 -10.85 6.38 9.52
CA ASP A 105 -10.13 5.97 10.72
C ASP A 105 -9.86 4.45 10.77
N VAL A 106 -10.73 3.67 10.12
CA VAL A 106 -10.64 2.21 9.99
C VAL A 106 -9.40 1.68 9.24
N CYS A 107 -8.51 2.54 8.73
CA CYS A 107 -7.27 2.14 8.04
C CYS A 107 -6.01 2.23 8.90
N ARG A 108 -6.11 2.70 10.15
CA ARG A 108 -4.95 2.99 10.99
C ARG A 108 -4.35 1.69 11.53
N VAL A 109 -3.04 1.51 11.37
CA VAL A 109 -2.27 0.37 11.88
C VAL A 109 -1.14 0.78 12.81
#